data_AF-A0A376U7J2-F1
#
_entry.id   AF-A0A376U7J2-F1
#
_cell.length_a   1.000
_cell.length_b   1.000
_cell.length_c   1.000
_cell.angle_alpha   90.00
_cell.angle_beta   90.00
_cell.angle_gamma   90.00
#
_symmetry.space_group_name_H-M   'P 1'
#
loop_
_entity.id
_entity.type
_entity.pdbx_description
1 polymer ?
#
loop_
_entity_poly.entity_id
_entity_poly.type
_entity_poly.pdbx_seq_one_letter_code
_entity_poly.pdbx_strand_id
1 'polypeptide(L)'
;MNKTAIALLALLASSASLAATPWQKITQPVPGSAQSIGSFSNGCIVGADTLPIQSEHYQVMRTDQRRYFGHPDLVMFIQRLSSQVSNLGMGTVLIGDMGMPAGGRFNGGHASHQTGLDVDIFLQLPKTRWTSAQLLRPQALDLVSRDGKHVVPTLWKPEISA
;
A
#
# COMPACT_ATOMS: atom_id res chain seq x y z
N MET A 1 -6.12 -21.77 -44.50
CA MET A 1 -5.32 -21.41 -43.30
C MET A 1 -5.66 -22.40 -42.19
N ASN A 2 -4.67 -23.13 -41.66
CA ASN A 2 -4.90 -24.24 -40.72
C ASN A 2 -5.46 -23.70 -39.38
N LYS A 3 -6.53 -24.29 -38.84
CA LYS A 3 -7.17 -23.86 -37.59
C LYS A 3 -6.20 -23.84 -36.41
N THR A 4 -5.19 -24.71 -36.41
CA THR A 4 -4.11 -24.72 -35.42
C THR A 4 -3.19 -23.50 -35.54
N ALA A 5 -2.91 -23.04 -36.76
CA ALA A 5 -2.12 -21.83 -36.99
C ALA A 5 -2.86 -20.58 -36.50
N ILE A 6 -4.19 -20.52 -36.66
CA ILE A 6 -5.02 -19.41 -36.14
C ILE A 6 -5.04 -19.44 -34.60
N ALA A 7 -5.19 -20.61 -33.98
CA ALA A 7 -5.17 -20.75 -32.53
C ALA A 7 -3.81 -20.38 -31.92
N LEU A 8 -2.70 -20.78 -32.55
CA LEU A 8 -1.34 -20.40 -32.14
C LEU A 8 -1.08 -18.90 -32.30
N LEU A 9 -1.56 -18.28 -33.39
CA LEU A 9 -1.45 -16.83 -33.57
C LEU A 9 -2.26 -16.06 -32.53
N ALA A 10 -3.47 -16.52 -32.19
CA ALA A 10 -4.30 -15.93 -31.16
C ALA A 10 -3.67 -16.06 -29.76
N LEU A 11 -3.00 -17.19 -29.47
CA LEU A 11 -2.29 -17.40 -28.21
C LEU A 11 -1.08 -16.47 -28.07
N LEU A 12 -0.31 -16.29 -29.16
CA LEU A 12 0.82 -15.35 -29.23
C LEU A 12 0.38 -13.88 -29.14
N ALA A 13 -0.80 -13.54 -29.68
CA ALA A 13 -1.38 -12.20 -29.55
C ALA A 13 -1.96 -11.93 -28.14
N SER A 14 -2.20 -12.98 -27.34
CA SER A 14 -2.78 -12.90 -26.00
C SER A 14 -1.73 -12.89 -24.88
N SER A 15 -0.44 -12.79 -25.22
CA SER A 15 0.60 -12.47 -24.23
C SER A 15 0.38 -11.05 -23.73
N ALA A 16 -0.48 -10.89 -22.73
CA ALA A 16 -0.55 -9.67 -21.93
C ALA A 16 0.88 -9.41 -21.45
N SER A 17 1.48 -8.34 -21.98
CA SER A 17 2.85 -8.00 -21.64
C SER A 17 2.92 -7.77 -20.13
N LEU A 18 3.68 -8.59 -19.40
CA LEU A 18 4.07 -8.37 -18.00
C LEU A 18 4.96 -7.12 -17.81
N ALA A 19 5.00 -6.24 -18.81
CA ALA A 19 5.78 -5.03 -18.80
C ALA A 19 5.16 -4.02 -17.83
N ALA A 20 6.03 -3.39 -17.03
CA ALA A 20 5.62 -2.25 -16.23
C ALA A 20 5.00 -1.16 -17.12
N THR A 21 3.77 -0.79 -16.81
CA THR A 21 3.08 0.40 -17.29
C THR A 21 3.83 1.67 -16.83
N PRO A 22 3.56 2.83 -17.44
CA PRO A 22 4.15 4.10 -17.01
C PRO A 22 3.95 4.40 -15.51
N TRP A 23 2.82 3.97 -14.93
CA TRP A 23 2.53 4.13 -13.50
C TRP A 23 3.53 3.44 -12.59
N GLN A 24 4.01 2.24 -12.96
CA GLN A 24 5.02 1.54 -12.15
C GLN A 24 6.46 1.97 -12.47
N LYS A 25 6.65 2.73 -13.56
CA LYS A 25 7.97 3.24 -13.97
C LYS A 25 8.26 4.63 -13.40
N ILE A 26 7.25 5.48 -13.27
CA ILE A 26 7.43 6.83 -12.72
C ILE A 26 7.94 6.73 -11.28
N THR A 27 8.91 7.58 -10.95
CA THR A 27 9.69 7.48 -9.70
C THR A 27 9.50 8.69 -8.79
N GLN A 28 8.89 9.75 -9.30
CA GLN A 28 8.65 11.02 -8.62
C GLN A 28 7.22 11.48 -8.86
N PRO A 29 6.59 12.18 -7.90
CA PRO A 29 5.28 12.76 -8.11
C PRO A 29 5.22 13.68 -9.32
N VAL A 30 4.09 13.66 -10.01
CA VAL A 30 3.83 14.62 -11.10
C VAL A 30 3.59 15.99 -10.47
N PRO A 31 4.33 17.05 -10.85
CA PRO A 31 4.15 18.38 -10.27
C PRO A 31 2.78 18.96 -10.63
N GLY A 32 2.19 19.70 -9.71
CA GLY A 32 0.88 20.34 -9.86
C GLY A 32 0.13 20.41 -8.54
N SER A 33 -1.08 20.97 -8.56
CA SER A 33 -1.98 20.90 -7.40
C SER A 33 -2.35 19.44 -7.13
N ALA A 34 -2.42 19.07 -5.86
CA ALA A 34 -2.89 17.75 -5.44
C ALA A 34 -4.31 17.52 -5.97
N GLN A 35 -4.49 16.48 -6.79
CA GLN A 35 -5.78 16.10 -7.38
C GLN A 35 -5.86 14.59 -7.52
N SER A 36 -6.78 13.98 -6.76
CA SER A 36 -7.20 12.58 -6.94
C SER A 36 -8.17 12.50 -8.10
N ILE A 37 -7.85 11.70 -9.13
CA ILE A 37 -8.59 11.69 -10.40
C ILE A 37 -9.14 10.28 -10.66
N GLY A 38 -10.44 10.18 -10.91
CA GLY A 38 -11.12 8.91 -11.18
C GLY A 38 -11.66 8.24 -9.91
N SER A 39 -11.70 6.91 -9.91
CA SER A 39 -12.14 6.11 -8.75
C SER A 39 -10.97 5.37 -8.11
N PHE A 40 -11.14 4.89 -6.87
CA PHE A 40 -10.10 4.18 -6.10
C PHE A 40 -9.39 3.07 -6.89
N SER A 41 -10.13 2.37 -7.77
CA SER A 41 -9.67 1.22 -8.57
C SER A 41 -9.56 1.50 -10.07
N ASN A 42 -9.69 2.74 -10.49
CA ASN A 42 -9.46 3.17 -11.88
C ASN A 42 -9.19 4.68 -11.91
N GLY A 43 -7.98 5.07 -11.56
CA GLY A 43 -7.63 6.48 -11.37
C GLY A 43 -6.14 6.75 -11.31
N CYS A 44 -5.80 7.99 -11.02
CA CYS A 44 -4.44 8.46 -10.79
C CYS A 44 -4.44 9.63 -9.78
N ILE A 45 -3.24 10.15 -9.48
CA ILE A 45 -3.07 11.38 -8.71
C ILE A 45 -2.00 12.27 -9.35
N VAL A 46 -2.31 13.56 -9.44
CA VAL A 46 -1.34 14.64 -9.72
C VAL A 46 -1.02 15.35 -8.42
N GLY A 47 0.21 15.86 -8.27
CA GLY A 47 0.62 16.58 -7.06
C GLY A 47 0.58 15.70 -5.81
N ALA A 48 0.91 14.41 -5.95
CA ALA A 48 0.95 13.50 -4.81
C ALA A 48 2.00 13.96 -3.79
N ASP A 49 1.61 13.93 -2.52
CA ASP A 49 2.49 14.16 -1.40
C ASP A 49 3.23 12.88 -1.01
N THR A 50 4.34 13.03 -0.31
CA THR A 50 5.19 11.94 0.16
C THR A 50 5.05 11.81 1.67
N LEU A 51 4.65 10.63 2.16
CA LEU A 51 4.65 10.38 3.60
C LEU A 51 6.10 10.45 4.12
N PRO A 52 6.42 11.29 5.14
CA PRO A 52 7.76 11.34 5.70
C PRO A 52 8.20 9.97 6.21
N ILE A 53 9.35 9.48 5.71
CA ILE A 53 9.87 8.15 6.08
C ILE A 53 10.28 8.08 7.55
N GLN A 54 10.76 9.19 8.09
CA GLN A 54 11.12 9.31 9.50
C GLN A 54 10.00 10.00 10.27
N SER A 55 9.52 9.31 11.30
CA SER A 55 8.50 9.78 12.24
C SER A 55 8.66 9.04 13.55
N GLU A 56 8.42 9.73 14.67
CA GLU A 56 8.42 9.12 16.00
C GLU A 56 7.19 8.20 16.19
N HIS A 57 6.09 8.49 15.49
CA HIS A 57 4.78 7.85 15.74
C HIS A 57 4.48 6.66 14.83
N TYR A 58 5.14 6.55 13.68
CA TYR A 58 4.95 5.45 12.72
C TYR A 58 6.26 5.03 12.05
N GLN A 59 6.23 3.88 11.39
CA GLN A 59 7.27 3.40 10.49
C GLN A 59 6.68 2.91 9.16
N VAL A 60 7.38 3.19 8.07
CA VAL A 60 6.95 2.81 6.71
C VAL A 60 7.62 1.50 6.32
N MET A 61 6.81 0.51 5.95
CA MET A 61 7.26 -0.79 5.48
C MET A 61 7.54 -0.76 3.97
N ARG A 62 8.38 -1.69 3.48
CA ARG A 62 8.59 -1.97 2.04
C ARG A 62 8.87 -0.70 1.21
N THR A 63 9.69 0.20 1.75
CA THR A 63 10.01 1.48 1.10
C THR A 63 10.76 1.32 -0.23
N ASP A 64 11.34 0.14 -0.49
CA ASP A 64 11.89 -0.24 -1.79
C ASP A 64 10.84 -0.26 -2.91
N GLN A 65 9.57 -0.51 -2.57
CA GLN A 65 8.48 -0.53 -3.55
C GLN A 65 8.02 0.86 -3.98
N ARG A 66 8.40 1.92 -3.24
CA ARG A 66 8.01 3.32 -3.51
C ARG A 66 6.49 3.49 -3.60
N ARG A 67 5.78 2.90 -2.62
CA ARG A 67 4.32 2.98 -2.47
C ARG A 67 3.91 3.82 -1.25
N TYR A 68 4.64 4.89 -0.95
CA TYR A 68 4.39 5.79 0.20
C TYR A 68 3.95 7.20 -0.23
N PHE A 69 3.31 7.29 -1.40
CA PHE A 69 2.78 8.54 -1.96
C PHE A 69 1.25 8.56 -1.87
N GLY A 70 0.66 9.75 -1.78
CA GLY A 70 -0.79 9.87 -1.76
C GLY A 70 -1.26 11.31 -1.77
N HIS A 71 -2.56 11.51 -1.57
CA HIS A 71 -3.12 12.85 -1.39
C HIS A 71 -2.63 13.44 -0.07
N PRO A 72 -2.44 14.77 0.05
CA PRO A 72 -2.08 15.41 1.32
C PRO A 72 -3.00 15.03 2.48
N ASP A 73 -4.30 14.85 2.22
CA ASP A 73 -5.26 14.40 3.24
C ASP A 73 -4.97 13.00 3.77
N LEU A 74 -4.47 12.09 2.91
CA LEU A 74 -4.04 10.75 3.32
C LEU A 74 -2.81 10.82 4.22
N VAL A 75 -1.84 11.67 3.87
CA VAL A 75 -0.64 11.92 4.69
C VAL A 75 -1.04 12.49 6.05
N MET A 76 -1.90 13.51 6.09
CA MET A 76 -2.40 14.10 7.33
C MET A 76 -3.23 13.11 8.15
N PHE A 77 -4.01 12.25 7.52
CA PHE A 77 -4.73 11.17 8.20
C PHE A 77 -3.76 10.22 8.91
N ILE A 78 -2.72 9.75 8.21
CA ILE A 78 -1.71 8.85 8.79
C ILE A 78 -1.00 9.51 9.96
N GLN A 79 -0.57 10.77 9.81
CA GLN A 79 0.09 11.51 10.89
C GLN A 79 -0.83 11.68 12.12
N ARG A 80 -2.08 12.09 11.90
CA ARG A 80 -3.07 12.28 12.96
C ARG A 80 -3.43 10.97 13.66
N LEU A 81 -3.66 9.90 12.92
CA LEU A 81 -3.93 8.57 13.49
C LEU A 81 -2.73 8.09 14.31
N SER A 82 -1.54 8.14 13.72
CA SER A 82 -0.32 7.61 14.35
C SER A 82 0.04 8.37 15.63
N SER A 83 -0.10 9.71 15.62
CA SER A 83 0.11 10.52 16.82
C SER A 83 -0.85 10.14 17.95
N GLN A 84 -2.13 9.90 17.66
CA GLN A 84 -3.10 9.48 18.67
C GLN A 84 -2.77 8.10 19.25
N VAL A 85 -2.49 7.11 18.40
CA VAL A 85 -2.10 5.75 18.83
C VAL A 85 -0.85 5.79 19.70
N SER A 86 0.15 6.59 19.30
CA SER A 86 1.39 6.78 20.06
C SER A 86 1.13 7.45 21.41
N ASN A 87 0.33 8.51 21.46
CA ASN A 87 -0.01 9.24 22.69
C ASN A 87 -0.85 8.41 23.67
N LEU A 88 -1.60 7.43 23.18
CA LEU A 88 -2.31 6.46 24.01
C LEU A 88 -1.41 5.33 24.54
N GLY A 89 -0.10 5.34 24.22
CA GLY A 89 0.84 4.30 24.65
C GLY A 89 0.63 2.95 23.96
N MET A 90 -0.15 2.92 22.87
CA MET A 90 -0.52 1.68 22.19
C MET A 90 0.63 1.12 21.33
N GLY A 91 1.59 1.95 20.93
CA GLY A 91 2.79 1.54 20.20
C GLY A 91 3.05 2.41 18.98
N THR A 92 3.87 1.91 18.06
CA THR A 92 4.19 2.58 16.77
C THR A 92 3.32 2.00 15.66
N VAL A 93 2.71 2.85 14.82
CA VAL A 93 1.92 2.38 13.67
C VAL A 93 2.84 1.90 12.54
N LEU A 94 2.48 0.78 11.88
CA LEU A 94 3.19 0.26 10.72
C LEU A 94 2.39 0.52 9.44
N ILE A 95 2.94 1.38 8.57
CA ILE A 95 2.30 1.79 7.32
C ILE A 95 2.76 0.89 6.18
N GLY A 96 1.81 0.30 5.48
CA GLY A 96 2.00 -0.51 4.27
C GLY A 96 1.88 0.32 3.00
N ASP A 97 1.23 -0.25 2.00
CA ASP A 97 1.05 0.40 0.70
C ASP A 97 0.07 1.57 0.81
N MET A 98 0.51 2.75 0.41
CA MET A 98 -0.33 3.89 -0.01
C MET A 98 -0.49 3.79 -1.54
N GLY A 99 -0.08 4.80 -2.32
CA GLY A 99 -0.02 4.76 -3.78
C GLY A 99 1.41 4.89 -4.32
N MET A 100 1.56 4.61 -5.62
CA MET A 100 2.74 4.96 -6.42
C MET A 100 2.83 6.49 -6.65
N PRO A 101 3.94 7.04 -7.16
CA PRO A 101 4.14 8.50 -7.22
C PRO A 101 3.07 9.30 -7.97
N ALA A 102 2.40 8.68 -8.94
CA ALA A 102 1.25 9.27 -9.65
C ALA A 102 -0.02 8.41 -9.52
N GLY A 103 -0.07 7.54 -8.51
CA GLY A 103 -1.14 6.56 -8.36
C GLY A 103 -1.13 5.51 -9.47
N GLY A 104 -2.31 5.19 -10.01
CA GLY A 104 -2.46 4.16 -11.03
C GLY A 104 -2.39 2.73 -10.49
N ARG A 105 -2.78 1.77 -11.34
CA ARG A 105 -2.94 0.37 -10.94
C ARG A 105 -1.61 -0.30 -10.59
N PHE A 106 -1.55 -1.00 -9.47
CA PHE A 106 -0.40 -1.83 -9.10
C PHE A 106 -0.22 -3.04 -10.03
N ASN A 107 1.03 -3.51 -10.13
CA ASN A 107 1.37 -4.80 -10.75
C ASN A 107 1.36 -5.91 -9.69
N GLY A 108 0.18 -6.22 -9.16
CA GLY A 108 -0.03 -7.16 -8.04
C GLY A 108 -0.24 -6.48 -6.68
N GLY A 109 -1.08 -7.09 -5.85
CA GLY A 109 -1.59 -6.53 -4.59
C GLY A 109 -3.07 -6.12 -4.69
N HIS A 110 -3.48 -5.12 -3.92
CA HIS A 110 -4.84 -4.57 -3.95
C HIS A 110 -5.19 -3.97 -5.32
N ALA A 111 -6.49 -4.05 -5.67
CA ALA A 111 -7.00 -3.52 -6.93
C ALA A 111 -7.17 -1.98 -6.92
N SER A 112 -7.34 -1.39 -5.73
CA SER A 112 -7.45 0.04 -5.48
C SER A 112 -6.07 0.72 -5.36
N HIS A 113 -5.92 1.72 -4.47
CA HIS A 113 -4.68 2.48 -4.24
C HIS A 113 -4.26 3.39 -5.41
N GLN A 114 -5.16 3.65 -6.34
CA GLN A 114 -4.82 4.33 -7.58
C GLN A 114 -4.92 5.85 -7.48
N THR A 115 -5.65 6.40 -6.51
CA THR A 115 -5.96 7.83 -6.42
C THR A 115 -5.29 8.53 -5.23
N GLY A 116 -4.43 7.82 -4.51
CA GLY A 116 -3.75 8.37 -3.33
C GLY A 116 -4.65 8.55 -2.11
N LEU A 117 -5.74 7.78 -2.01
CA LEU A 117 -6.73 7.88 -0.91
C LEU A 117 -6.87 6.57 -0.11
N ASP A 118 -6.13 5.53 -0.47
CA ASP A 118 -6.10 4.24 0.23
C ASP A 118 -4.75 4.06 0.93
N VAL A 119 -4.78 3.46 2.13
CA VAL A 119 -3.58 3.07 2.87
C VAL A 119 -3.79 1.75 3.60
N ASP A 120 -2.84 0.83 3.45
CA ASP A 120 -2.77 -0.37 4.26
C ASP A 120 -2.06 -0.07 5.58
N ILE A 121 -2.66 -0.50 6.69
CA ILE A 121 -2.07 -0.38 8.02
C ILE A 121 -1.95 -1.78 8.61
N PHE A 122 -0.75 -2.15 9.03
CA PHE A 122 -0.51 -3.44 9.66
C PHE A 122 -1.16 -3.48 11.04
N LEU A 123 -1.92 -4.55 11.33
CA LEU A 123 -2.55 -4.78 12.63
C LEU A 123 -1.55 -5.33 13.67
N GLN A 124 -0.41 -4.65 13.78
CA GLN A 124 0.63 -4.85 14.78
C GLN A 124 1.11 -3.47 15.24
N LEU A 125 1.20 -3.27 16.56
CA LEU A 125 1.70 -2.04 17.17
C LEU A 125 2.96 -2.34 17.99
N PRO A 126 4.16 -2.35 17.37
CA PRO A 126 5.40 -2.61 18.08
C PRO A 126 5.61 -1.60 19.21
N LYS A 127 5.94 -2.10 20.40
CA LYS A 127 6.37 -1.26 21.54
C LYS A 127 7.82 -0.81 21.39
N THR A 128 8.60 -1.53 20.58
CA THR A 128 9.95 -1.18 20.15
C THR A 128 9.96 -1.03 18.65
N ARG A 129 10.58 0.04 18.15
CA ARG A 129 10.69 0.30 16.71
C ARG A 129 11.38 -0.85 15.98
N TRP A 130 10.84 -1.20 14.82
CA TRP A 130 11.43 -2.20 13.94
C TRP A 130 12.71 -1.69 13.29
N THR A 131 13.64 -2.60 13.04
CA THR A 131 14.83 -2.35 12.23
C THR A 131 14.47 -2.17 10.76
N SER A 132 15.35 -1.53 9.98
CA SER A 132 15.16 -1.38 8.53
C SER A 132 14.98 -2.72 7.81
N ALA A 133 15.65 -3.79 8.26
CA ALA A 133 15.52 -5.12 7.67
C ALA A 133 14.11 -5.70 7.90
N GLN A 134 13.55 -5.52 9.10
CA GLN A 134 12.18 -5.93 9.41
C GLN A 134 11.15 -5.12 8.62
N LEU A 135 11.37 -3.80 8.46
CA LEU A 135 10.48 -2.96 7.64
C LEU A 135 10.52 -3.35 6.16
N LEU A 136 11.70 -3.70 5.64
CA LEU A 136 11.88 -4.10 4.24
C LEU A 136 11.26 -5.47 3.95
N ARG A 137 11.31 -6.38 4.92
CA ARG A 137 10.75 -7.74 4.83
C ARG A 137 9.82 -7.99 6.02
N PRO A 138 8.65 -7.32 6.05
CA PRO A 138 7.75 -7.42 7.18
C PRO A 138 7.17 -8.83 7.28
N GLN A 139 7.26 -9.42 8.47
CA GLN A 139 6.63 -10.70 8.75
C GLN A 139 5.15 -10.45 9.08
N ALA A 140 4.27 -10.90 8.18
CA ALA A 140 2.84 -10.86 8.42
C ALA A 140 2.48 -11.77 9.60
N LEU A 141 1.63 -11.24 10.49
CA LEU A 141 0.97 -11.98 11.54
C LEU A 141 -0.48 -12.16 11.12
N ASP A 142 -0.84 -13.38 10.73
CA ASP A 142 -2.23 -13.69 10.37
C ASP A 142 -3.07 -13.72 11.65
N LEU A 143 -4.01 -12.78 11.76
CA LEU A 143 -4.90 -12.65 12.90
C LEU A 143 -6.16 -13.51 12.75
N VAL A 144 -6.38 -14.13 11.59
CA VAL A 144 -7.58 -14.90 11.30
C VAL A 144 -7.30 -16.39 11.49
N SER A 145 -8.27 -17.13 12.01
CA SER A 145 -8.19 -18.58 12.14
C SER A 145 -8.09 -19.26 10.78
N ARG A 146 -7.55 -20.49 10.75
CA ARG A 146 -7.38 -21.26 9.52
C ARG A 146 -8.69 -21.54 8.77
N ASP A 147 -9.81 -21.56 9.48
CA ASP A 147 -11.14 -21.77 8.90
C ASP A 147 -11.81 -20.46 8.43
N GLY A 148 -11.18 -19.30 8.69
CA GLY A 148 -11.66 -17.99 8.28
C GLY A 148 -12.86 -17.45 9.08
N LYS A 149 -13.24 -18.10 10.19
CA LYS A 149 -14.50 -17.79 10.89
C LYS A 149 -14.34 -16.87 12.09
N HIS A 150 -13.13 -16.73 12.63
CA HIS A 150 -12.90 -15.91 13.82
C HIS A 150 -11.45 -15.41 13.86
N VAL A 151 -11.18 -14.46 14.76
CA VAL A 151 -9.81 -14.04 15.06
C VAL A 151 -9.11 -15.09 15.92
N VAL A 152 -7.78 -15.16 15.86
CA VAL A 152 -6.97 -16.00 16.76
C VAL A 152 -6.92 -15.30 18.13
N PRO A 153 -7.55 -15.85 19.20
CA PRO A 153 -7.74 -15.11 20.45
C PRO A 153 -6.44 -14.72 21.17
N THR A 154 -5.36 -15.49 20.98
CA THR A 154 -4.05 -15.21 21.57
C THR A 154 -3.26 -14.14 20.83
N LEU A 155 -3.66 -13.79 19.60
CA LEU A 155 -3.03 -12.75 18.78
C LEU A 155 -3.84 -11.46 18.74
N TRP A 156 -5.17 -11.54 18.91
CA TRP A 156 -6.04 -10.38 19.00
C TRP A 156 -5.86 -9.66 20.34
N LYS A 157 -5.51 -8.37 20.29
CA LYS A 157 -5.24 -7.58 21.50
C LYS A 157 -6.12 -6.33 21.56
N PRO A 158 -6.40 -5.79 22.76
CA PRO A 158 -7.23 -4.59 22.91
C PRO A 158 -6.74 -3.40 22.09
N GLU A 159 -5.42 -3.23 21.92
CA GLU A 159 -4.85 -2.14 21.14
C GLU A 159 -5.17 -2.20 19.64
N ILE A 160 -5.64 -3.34 19.13
CA ILE A 160 -6.08 -3.50 17.73
C ILE A 160 -7.57 -3.17 17.56
N SER A 161 -8.35 -3.23 18.64
CA SER A 161 -9.81 -3.02 18.63
C SER A 161 -10.30 -1.71 19.26
N ALA A 162 -9.41 -0.96 19.92
CA ALA A 162 -9.73 0.22 20.70
C ALA A 162 -9.98 1.46 19.84
#